data_AF-F9P458-F1
#
_entry.id   AF-F9P458-F1
#
_cell.length_a   1.000
_cell.length_b   1.000
_cell.length_c   1.000
_cell.angle_alpha   90.00
_cell.angle_beta   90.00
_cell.angle_gamma   90.00
#
_symmetry.space_group_name_H-M   'P 1'
#
loop_
_entity.id
_entity.type
_entity.pdbx_description
1 polymer ?
#
loop_
_entity_poly.entity_id
_entity_poly.type
_entity_poly.pdbx_seq_one_letter_code
_entity_poly.pdbx_strand_id
1 'polypeptide(L)'
;MIQSLLKRAFSGQPDSVLRPIRDVIRNESSNNFPYDALVDRFKGTSKSIQFTNDDVEQLLKLQYGKSDTLSVLMLLYPSLDFSNKCHEDHMYPKSKFKKPYLRKMGISEDKLDEYIGCINEISNLQLLAAQRNEEKNDTDFDIWFNRQYLTDSEKIQYRTINYLPELEYSYDNFLKFIEERRGLLRKELEKVLM
;
A
#
# COMPACT_ATOMS: atom_id res chain seq x y z
N MET A 1 1.64 12.58 -12.37
CA MET A 1 0.20 12.21 -12.49
C MET A 1 -0.31 11.44 -11.27
N ILE A 2 0.38 10.38 -10.80
CA ILE A 2 -0.05 9.61 -9.62
C ILE A 2 0.06 10.44 -8.32
N GLN A 3 1.14 11.20 -8.13
CA GLN A 3 1.33 12.06 -6.96
C GLN A 3 0.18 13.05 -6.73
N SER A 4 -0.33 13.67 -7.80
CA SER A 4 -1.48 14.59 -7.71
C SER A 4 -2.79 13.91 -7.33
N LEU A 5 -2.99 12.65 -7.71
CA LEU A 5 -4.17 11.86 -7.32
C LEU A 5 -4.10 11.50 -5.85
N LEU A 6 -2.95 10.98 -5.40
CA LEU A 6 -2.73 10.57 -4.01
C LEU A 6 -2.78 11.75 -3.03
N LYS A 7 -2.19 12.91 -3.38
CA LYS A 7 -2.33 14.14 -2.56
C LYS A 7 -3.69 14.80 -2.68
N ARG A 8 -4.56 14.30 -3.57
CA ARG A 8 -5.85 14.93 -3.91
C ARG A 8 -5.69 16.42 -4.26
N ALA A 9 -4.52 16.80 -4.79
CA ALA A 9 -4.11 18.19 -4.97
C ALA A 9 -5.15 18.94 -5.82
N PHE A 10 -5.73 18.28 -6.81
CA PHE A 10 -6.68 18.91 -7.74
C PHE A 10 -8.15 18.59 -7.43
N SER A 11 -8.45 18.06 -6.24
CA SER A 11 -9.83 17.99 -5.75
C SER A 11 -10.29 19.36 -5.21
N GLY A 12 -11.53 19.76 -5.49
CA GLY A 12 -12.10 21.07 -5.09
C GLY A 12 -12.23 22.07 -6.25
N GLN A 13 -12.17 23.38 -5.95
CA GLN A 13 -12.44 24.44 -6.95
C GLN A 13 -11.36 24.51 -8.05
N PRO A 14 -11.69 24.18 -9.32
CA PRO A 14 -10.71 24.03 -10.40
C PRO A 14 -9.99 25.34 -10.74
N ASP A 15 -10.67 26.48 -10.63
CA ASP A 15 -10.13 27.77 -11.09
C ASP A 15 -8.90 28.24 -10.29
N SER A 16 -8.80 27.84 -9.02
CA SER A 16 -7.65 28.11 -8.15
C SER A 16 -6.37 27.40 -8.60
N VAL A 17 -6.50 26.38 -9.46
CA VAL A 17 -5.40 25.54 -9.96
C VAL A 17 -5.16 25.81 -11.44
N LEU A 18 -6.22 25.86 -12.24
CA LEU A 18 -6.13 25.93 -13.70
C LEU A 18 -5.50 27.23 -14.20
N ARG A 19 -5.79 28.36 -13.54
CA ARG A 19 -5.21 29.65 -13.92
C ARG A 19 -3.70 29.70 -13.69
N PRO A 20 -3.17 29.37 -12.49
CA PRO A 20 -1.72 29.25 -12.28
C PRO A 20 -1.03 28.27 -13.25
N ILE A 21 -1.64 27.12 -13.55
CA ILE A 21 -1.08 26.16 -14.52
C ILE A 21 -0.96 26.80 -15.91
N ARG A 22 -2.04 27.45 -16.38
CA ARG A 22 -2.04 28.12 -17.70
C ARG A 22 -1.02 29.24 -17.77
N ASP A 23 -0.84 29.99 -16.69
CA ASP A 23 0.13 31.08 -16.64
C ASP A 23 1.57 30.55 -16.72
N VAL A 24 1.89 29.47 -16.00
CA VAL A 24 3.20 28.80 -16.11
C VAL A 24 3.44 28.28 -17.52
N ILE A 25 2.47 27.58 -18.12
CA ILE A 25 2.60 27.03 -19.49
C ILE A 25 2.78 28.14 -20.53
N ARG A 26 2.10 29.28 -20.38
CA ARG A 26 2.20 30.41 -21.35
C ARG A 26 3.53 31.16 -21.26
N ASN A 27 4.11 31.23 -20.07
CA ASN A 27 5.34 32.00 -19.83
C ASN A 27 6.61 31.16 -20.05
N GLU A 28 6.47 29.84 -20.15
CA GLU A 28 7.56 28.93 -20.46
C GLU A 28 7.75 28.79 -21.96
N SER A 29 8.85 29.34 -22.47
CA SER A 29 9.22 29.33 -23.90
C SER A 29 9.81 28.01 -24.38
N SER A 30 9.90 26.99 -23.52
CA SER A 30 10.46 25.69 -23.89
C SER A 30 9.43 24.82 -24.62
N ASN A 31 9.90 23.98 -25.56
CA ASN A 31 9.05 22.98 -26.24
C ASN A 31 8.64 21.82 -25.31
N ASN A 32 9.05 21.82 -24.04
CA ASN A 32 8.81 20.75 -23.08
C ASN A 32 7.73 21.14 -22.08
N PHE A 33 7.04 20.14 -21.53
CA PHE A 33 6.07 20.38 -20.46
C PHE A 33 6.78 20.92 -19.20
N PRO A 34 6.38 22.08 -18.64
CA PRO A 34 7.13 22.77 -17.59
C PRO A 34 6.85 22.19 -16.20
N TYR A 35 7.24 20.94 -15.99
CA TYR A 35 6.94 20.20 -14.76
C TYR A 35 7.54 20.87 -13.50
N ASP A 36 8.83 21.19 -13.51
CA ASP A 36 9.51 21.74 -12.33
C ASP A 36 8.96 23.11 -11.93
N ALA A 37 8.68 23.96 -12.92
CA ALA A 37 8.05 25.27 -12.69
C ALA A 37 6.64 25.12 -12.07
N LEU A 38 5.87 24.11 -12.48
CA LEU A 38 4.58 23.81 -11.87
C LEU A 38 4.71 23.30 -10.43
N VAL A 39 5.68 22.42 -10.17
CA VAL A 39 5.98 21.92 -8.82
C VAL A 39 6.33 23.08 -7.89
N ASP A 40 7.24 23.96 -8.32
CA ASP A 40 7.67 25.13 -7.55
C ASP A 40 6.52 26.12 -7.35
N ARG A 41 5.68 26.34 -8.37
CA ARG A 41 4.54 27.25 -8.31
C ARG A 41 3.53 26.88 -7.22
N PHE A 42 3.37 25.59 -6.95
CA PHE A 42 2.45 25.05 -5.94
C PHE A 42 3.12 24.63 -4.63
N LYS A 43 4.44 24.76 -4.53
CA LYS A 43 5.20 24.45 -3.32
C LYS A 43 4.68 25.24 -2.12
N GLY A 44 4.54 24.56 -0.98
CA GLY A 44 4.02 25.17 0.26
C GLY A 44 2.52 25.50 0.25
N THR A 45 1.79 25.16 -0.82
CA THR A 45 0.33 25.35 -0.89
C THR A 45 -0.42 24.04 -0.65
N SER A 46 -1.72 24.11 -0.39
CA SER A 46 -2.61 22.93 -0.35
C SER A 46 -2.73 22.17 -1.68
N LYS A 47 -2.13 22.71 -2.75
CA LYS A 47 -2.10 22.15 -4.10
C LYS A 47 -0.72 21.57 -4.46
N SER A 48 0.22 21.54 -3.51
CA SER A 48 1.53 20.94 -3.73
C SER A 48 1.40 19.45 -4.04
N ILE A 49 2.19 19.00 -5.01
CA ILE A 49 2.32 17.59 -5.39
C ILE A 49 3.59 16.93 -4.84
N GLN A 50 4.42 17.69 -4.09
CA GLN A 50 5.61 17.15 -3.41
C GLN A 50 5.18 16.31 -2.21
N PHE A 51 5.73 15.11 -2.09
CA PHE A 51 5.54 14.26 -0.93
C PHE A 51 6.55 14.58 0.16
N THR A 52 6.08 14.51 1.39
CA THR A 52 6.87 14.62 2.61
C THR A 52 6.84 13.28 3.35
N ASN A 53 7.73 13.11 4.32
CA ASN A 53 7.70 11.92 5.18
C ASN A 53 6.33 11.76 5.89
N ASP A 54 5.71 12.86 6.29
CA ASP A 54 4.38 12.84 6.91
C ASP A 54 3.31 12.34 5.94
N ASP A 55 3.38 12.71 4.66
CA ASP A 55 2.46 12.18 3.63
C ASP A 55 2.62 10.67 3.50
N VAL A 56 3.87 10.16 3.47
CA VAL A 56 4.15 8.71 3.43
C VAL A 56 3.58 8.02 4.67
N GLU A 57 3.73 8.61 5.86
CA GLU A 57 3.14 8.05 7.08
C GLU A 57 1.61 7.97 7.04
N GLN A 58 0.94 8.92 6.37
CA GLN A 58 -0.50 8.85 6.16
C GLN A 58 -0.89 7.74 5.19
N LEU A 59 -0.12 7.54 4.10
CA LEU A 59 -0.35 6.42 3.18
C LEU A 59 -0.20 5.06 3.88
N LEU A 60 0.78 4.94 4.78
CA LEU A 60 0.99 3.72 5.55
C LEU A 60 -0.10 3.49 6.62
N LYS A 61 -0.97 4.45 6.91
CA LYS A 61 -2.12 4.29 7.84
C LYS A 61 -3.39 3.84 7.12
N LEU A 62 -3.35 3.71 5.79
CA LEU A 62 -4.49 3.28 5.00
C LEU A 62 -4.99 1.90 5.44
N GLN A 63 -6.32 1.75 5.32
CA GLN A 63 -7.05 0.59 5.82
C GLN A 63 -7.83 -0.05 4.68
N TYR A 64 -8.09 -1.34 4.79
CA TYR A 64 -8.94 -2.08 3.86
C TYR A 64 -10.29 -1.38 3.60
N GLY A 65 -10.74 -1.39 2.35
CA GLY A 65 -12.04 -0.84 1.94
C GLY A 65 -12.09 0.68 1.79
N LYS A 66 -10.95 1.37 1.87
CA LYS A 66 -10.84 2.78 1.47
C LYS A 66 -10.38 2.85 0.02
N SER A 67 -10.96 3.77 -0.76
CA SER A 67 -10.63 3.96 -2.19
C SER A 67 -9.14 4.17 -2.45
N ASP A 68 -8.47 4.87 -1.53
CA ASP A 68 -7.06 5.23 -1.67
C ASP A 68 -6.14 4.03 -1.43
N THR A 69 -6.57 3.04 -0.65
CA THR A 69 -5.77 1.85 -0.30
C THR A 69 -5.41 1.04 -1.54
N LEU A 70 -6.40 0.75 -2.39
CA LEU A 70 -6.18 0.09 -3.67
C LEU A 70 -5.19 0.88 -4.55
N SER A 71 -5.32 2.19 -4.62
CA SER A 71 -4.45 3.02 -5.47
C SER A 71 -2.99 3.00 -4.98
N VAL A 72 -2.77 3.02 -3.66
CA VAL A 72 -1.43 2.91 -3.08
C VAL A 72 -0.85 1.50 -3.29
N LEU A 73 -1.66 0.45 -3.13
CA LEU A 73 -1.24 -0.91 -3.46
C LEU A 73 -0.90 -1.05 -4.96
N MET A 74 -1.68 -0.47 -5.88
CA MET A 74 -1.32 -0.54 -7.30
C MET A 74 0.00 0.18 -7.62
N LEU A 75 0.28 1.30 -6.94
CA LEU A 75 1.55 2.01 -7.07
C LEU A 75 2.73 1.16 -6.59
N LEU A 76 2.57 0.47 -5.47
CA LEU A 76 3.58 -0.41 -4.90
C LEU A 76 3.85 -1.65 -5.76
N TYR A 77 2.92 -2.03 -6.64
CA TYR A 77 3.02 -3.28 -7.42
C TYR A 77 3.11 -2.98 -8.93
N PRO A 78 4.12 -2.25 -9.40
CA PRO A 78 4.19 -1.80 -10.80
C PRO A 78 4.36 -2.95 -11.80
N SER A 79 4.82 -4.12 -11.35
CA SER A 79 4.99 -5.32 -12.17
C SER A 79 3.76 -6.22 -12.24
N LEU A 80 2.68 -5.91 -11.52
CA LEU A 80 1.44 -6.69 -11.62
C LEU A 80 0.70 -6.34 -12.91
N ASP A 81 0.22 -7.38 -13.59
CA ASP A 81 -0.65 -7.24 -14.74
C ASP A 81 -2.09 -6.92 -14.30
N PHE A 82 -2.46 -5.65 -14.43
CA PHE A 82 -3.80 -5.15 -14.14
C PHE A 82 -4.80 -5.31 -15.30
N SER A 83 -4.41 -5.95 -16.41
CA SER A 83 -5.37 -6.31 -17.47
C SER A 83 -6.37 -7.36 -16.99
N ASN A 84 -5.96 -8.17 -16.00
CA ASN A 84 -6.79 -9.12 -15.29
C ASN A 84 -7.34 -8.50 -14.00
N LYS A 85 -8.49 -9.01 -13.54
CA LYS A 85 -9.11 -8.52 -12.29
C LYS A 85 -8.25 -8.90 -11.08
N CYS A 86 -7.71 -7.90 -10.41
CA CYS A 86 -7.04 -8.05 -9.10
C CYS A 86 -7.98 -7.63 -7.97
N HIS A 87 -7.78 -8.23 -6.80
CA HIS A 87 -8.50 -7.94 -5.57
C HIS A 87 -7.53 -7.58 -4.45
N GLU A 88 -7.95 -6.65 -3.59
CA GLU A 88 -7.32 -6.45 -2.28
C GLU A 88 -7.63 -7.66 -1.40
N ASP A 89 -6.59 -8.34 -0.93
CA ASP A 89 -6.66 -9.51 -0.05
C ASP A 89 -5.92 -9.23 1.26
N HIS A 90 -6.42 -9.81 2.35
CA HIS A 90 -5.74 -9.85 3.63
C HIS A 90 -4.80 -11.05 3.67
N MET A 91 -3.48 -10.81 3.71
CA MET A 91 -2.48 -11.89 3.80
C MET A 91 -2.81 -12.83 4.95
N TYR A 92 -2.94 -12.29 6.16
CA TYR A 92 -3.57 -12.96 7.30
C TYR A 92 -5.09 -12.75 7.26
N PRO A 93 -5.92 -13.80 7.13
CA PRO A 93 -7.33 -13.65 6.82
C PRO A 93 -8.12 -12.97 7.93
N LYS A 94 -8.83 -11.88 7.60
CA LYS A 94 -9.65 -11.11 8.56
C LYS A 94 -10.66 -11.97 9.34
N SER A 95 -11.20 -13.01 8.73
CA SER A 95 -12.16 -13.95 9.33
C SER A 95 -11.60 -14.69 10.56
N LYS A 96 -10.27 -14.83 10.66
CA LYS A 96 -9.53 -15.52 11.73
C LYS A 96 -9.18 -14.61 12.90
N PHE A 97 -9.28 -13.29 12.75
CA PHE A 97 -8.95 -12.32 13.79
C PHE A 97 -10.12 -12.11 14.74
N LYS A 98 -10.51 -13.20 15.40
CA LYS A 98 -11.51 -13.26 16.46
C LYS A 98 -10.81 -13.78 17.71
N LYS A 99 -11.10 -13.19 18.88
CA LYS A 99 -10.48 -13.55 20.16
C LYS A 99 -10.39 -15.08 20.40
N PRO A 100 -11.44 -15.89 20.16
CA PRO A 100 -11.35 -17.34 20.37
C PRO A 100 -10.32 -18.05 19.48
N TYR A 101 -10.19 -17.63 18.22
CA TYR A 101 -9.23 -18.24 17.29
C TYR A 101 -7.79 -17.82 17.65
N LEU A 102 -7.56 -16.54 17.93
CA LEU A 102 -6.24 -16.04 18.35
C LEU A 102 -5.75 -16.70 19.65
N ARG A 103 -6.63 -16.91 20.64
CA ARG A 103 -6.28 -17.70 21.85
C ARG A 103 -5.86 -19.12 21.52
N LYS A 104 -6.57 -19.78 20.60
CA LYS A 104 -6.23 -21.12 20.13
C LYS A 104 -4.85 -21.14 19.46
N MET A 105 -4.45 -20.05 18.82
CA MET A 105 -3.13 -19.87 18.21
C MET A 105 -2.04 -19.46 19.23
N GLY A 106 -2.35 -19.36 20.53
CA GLY A 106 -1.37 -19.06 21.57
C GLY A 106 -1.22 -17.57 21.90
N ILE A 107 -2.03 -16.69 21.29
CA ILE A 107 -1.94 -15.24 21.53
C ILE A 107 -2.48 -14.89 22.92
N SER A 108 -1.70 -14.13 23.69
CA SER A 108 -2.03 -13.70 25.04
C SER A 108 -3.16 -12.66 25.06
N GLU A 109 -3.96 -12.65 26.15
CA GLU A 109 -5.14 -11.76 26.27
C GLU A 109 -4.80 -10.27 26.11
N ASP A 110 -3.66 -9.85 26.63
CA ASP A 110 -3.17 -8.47 26.58
C ASP A 110 -2.87 -7.98 25.16
N LYS A 111 -2.65 -8.89 24.21
CA LYS A 111 -2.35 -8.57 22.81
C LYS A 111 -3.55 -8.69 21.86
N LEU A 112 -4.64 -9.31 22.29
CA LEU A 112 -5.76 -9.64 21.39
C LEU A 112 -6.37 -8.40 20.72
N ASP A 113 -6.54 -7.31 21.46
CA ASP A 113 -7.14 -6.08 20.92
C ASP A 113 -6.22 -5.39 19.92
N GLU A 114 -4.90 -5.44 20.15
CA GLU A 114 -3.89 -4.92 19.21
C GLU A 114 -3.91 -5.70 17.90
N TYR A 115 -3.90 -7.04 17.96
CA TYR A 115 -3.99 -7.92 16.79
C TYR A 115 -5.23 -7.62 15.94
N ILE A 116 -6.39 -7.46 16.60
CA ILE A 116 -7.66 -7.15 15.93
C ILE A 116 -7.63 -5.73 15.35
N GLY A 117 -6.96 -4.78 16.01
CA GLY A 117 -6.78 -3.42 15.53
C GLY A 117 -5.98 -3.33 14.24
N CYS A 118 -4.92 -4.16 14.10
CA CYS A 118 -4.01 -4.10 12.96
C CYS A 118 -4.49 -4.88 11.73
N ILE A 119 -5.58 -5.65 11.81
CA ILE A 119 -5.97 -6.59 10.75
C ILE A 119 -6.25 -5.93 9.38
N ASN A 120 -6.77 -4.71 9.38
CA ASN A 120 -7.13 -4.00 8.15
C ASN A 120 -6.01 -3.07 7.65
N GLU A 121 -4.87 -2.98 8.35
CA GLU A 121 -3.77 -2.12 7.94
C GLU A 121 -3.21 -2.53 6.58
N ILE A 122 -2.76 -1.56 5.79
CA ILE A 122 -2.11 -1.80 4.48
C ILE A 122 -0.95 -2.81 4.56
N SER A 123 -0.27 -2.87 5.71
CA SER A 123 0.77 -3.87 5.98
C SER A 123 0.27 -5.31 6.03
N ASN A 124 -1.04 -5.56 6.18
CA ASN A 124 -1.63 -6.89 6.00
C ASN A 124 -2.28 -7.07 4.62
N LEU A 125 -2.28 -6.05 3.76
CA LEU A 125 -2.98 -6.09 2.48
C LEU A 125 -2.04 -6.38 1.31
N GLN A 126 -2.56 -7.10 0.32
CA GLN A 126 -1.91 -7.40 -0.93
C GLN A 126 -2.87 -7.32 -2.11
N LEU A 127 -2.32 -7.36 -3.32
CA LEU A 127 -3.08 -7.55 -4.54
C LEU A 127 -2.90 -8.98 -5.05
N LEU A 128 -4.02 -9.69 -5.18
CA LEU A 128 -4.07 -11.02 -5.77
C LEU A 128 -4.96 -11.03 -7.01
N ALA A 129 -4.55 -11.79 -8.03
CA ALA A 129 -5.43 -12.10 -9.15
C ALA A 129 -6.68 -12.85 -8.65
N ALA A 130 -7.84 -12.59 -9.25
CA ALA A 130 -9.13 -13.12 -8.81
C ALA A 130 -9.13 -14.64 -8.53
N GLN A 131 -8.58 -15.44 -9.45
CA GLN A 131 -8.47 -16.89 -9.28
C GLN A 131 -7.66 -17.27 -8.02
N ARG A 132 -6.50 -16.63 -7.81
CA ARG A 132 -5.63 -16.90 -6.65
C ARG A 132 -6.27 -16.47 -5.34
N ASN A 133 -7.06 -15.39 -5.38
CA ASN A 133 -7.84 -14.93 -4.23
C ASN A 133 -8.94 -15.94 -3.86
N GLU A 134 -9.64 -16.48 -4.84
CA GLU A 134 -10.66 -17.52 -4.64
C GLU A 134 -10.07 -18.82 -4.08
N GLU A 135 -8.89 -19.24 -4.57
CA GLU A 135 -8.15 -20.40 -4.06
C GLU A 135 -7.58 -20.20 -2.65
N LYS A 136 -7.23 -18.95 -2.29
CA LYS A 136 -6.73 -18.60 -0.96
C LYS A 136 -7.83 -18.68 0.08
N ASN A 137 -8.97 -18.00 -0.16
CA ASN A 137 -10.10 -17.96 0.76
C ASN A 137 -9.63 -17.64 2.21
N ASP A 138 -10.16 -18.34 3.21
CA ASP A 138 -9.80 -18.23 4.63
C ASP A 138 -8.59 -19.10 5.04
N THR A 139 -7.70 -19.46 4.11
CA THR A 139 -6.48 -20.23 4.42
C THR A 139 -5.48 -19.35 5.17
N ASP A 140 -4.91 -19.88 6.26
CA ASP A 140 -3.87 -19.20 7.03
C ASP A 140 -2.65 -18.89 6.15
N PHE A 141 -2.00 -17.74 6.40
CA PHE A 141 -1.04 -17.18 5.46
C PHE A 141 0.18 -18.08 5.25
N ASP A 142 0.71 -18.66 6.33
CA ASP A 142 1.81 -19.62 6.31
C ASP A 142 1.48 -20.87 5.48
N ILE A 143 0.29 -21.45 5.67
CA ILE A 143 -0.19 -22.62 4.94
C ILE A 143 -0.32 -22.29 3.46
N TRP A 144 -0.98 -21.16 3.14
CA TRP A 144 -1.16 -20.74 1.76
C TRP A 144 0.18 -20.45 1.07
N PHE A 145 1.07 -19.69 1.72
CA PHE A 145 2.37 -19.31 1.18
C PHE A 145 3.24 -20.54 0.88
N ASN A 146 3.33 -21.49 1.82
CA ASN A 146 4.14 -22.71 1.62
C ASN A 146 3.52 -23.69 0.61
N ARG A 147 2.20 -23.68 0.43
CA ARG A 147 1.53 -24.48 -0.60
C ARG A 147 1.73 -23.91 -2.00
N GLN A 148 1.75 -22.59 -2.13
CA GLN A 148 1.85 -21.89 -3.42
C GLN A 148 3.29 -21.81 -3.93
N TYR A 149 4.27 -21.72 -3.04
CA TYR A 149 5.67 -21.53 -3.38
C TYR A 149 6.50 -22.64 -2.75
N LEU A 150 6.94 -23.59 -3.58
CA LEU A 150 7.57 -24.83 -3.12
C LEU A 150 9.08 -24.70 -3.00
N THR A 151 9.68 -23.86 -3.84
CA THR A 151 11.12 -23.63 -3.86
C THR A 151 11.50 -22.33 -3.15
N ASP A 152 12.73 -22.25 -2.66
CA ASP A 152 13.24 -21.03 -2.02
C ASP A 152 13.29 -19.84 -2.99
N SER A 153 13.59 -20.10 -4.27
CA SER A 153 13.59 -19.08 -5.32
C SER A 153 12.21 -18.44 -5.49
N GLU A 154 11.15 -19.25 -5.58
CA GLU A 154 9.77 -18.76 -5.68
C GLU A 154 9.36 -17.98 -4.43
N LYS A 155 9.73 -18.46 -3.24
CA LYS A 155 9.48 -17.77 -1.97
C LYS A 155 10.17 -16.40 -1.94
N ILE A 156 11.44 -16.33 -2.31
CA ILE A 156 12.22 -15.07 -2.39
C ILE A 156 11.59 -14.10 -3.38
N GLN A 157 11.18 -14.60 -4.57
CA GLN A 157 10.54 -13.78 -5.59
C GLN A 157 9.23 -13.20 -5.07
N TYR A 158 8.36 -14.01 -4.47
CA TYR A 158 7.09 -13.54 -3.93
C TYR A 158 7.30 -12.53 -2.81
N ARG A 159 8.24 -12.76 -1.89
CA ARG A 159 8.58 -11.80 -0.83
C ARG A 159 9.04 -10.46 -1.40
N THR A 160 9.91 -10.50 -2.41
CA THR A 160 10.43 -9.30 -3.07
C THR A 160 9.30 -8.48 -3.71
N ILE A 161 8.42 -9.13 -4.47
CA ILE A 161 7.31 -8.47 -5.17
C ILE A 161 6.26 -7.91 -4.18
N ASN A 162 6.05 -8.58 -3.05
CA ASN A 162 5.01 -8.23 -2.08
C ASN A 162 5.52 -7.45 -0.86
N TYR A 163 6.81 -7.09 -0.86
CA TYR A 163 7.48 -6.40 0.24
C TYR A 163 7.32 -7.13 1.57
N LEU A 164 7.55 -8.44 1.56
CA LEU A 164 7.42 -9.26 2.76
C LEU A 164 8.73 -9.35 3.53
N PRO A 165 8.70 -9.26 4.86
CA PRO A 165 9.84 -9.60 5.69
C PRO A 165 10.18 -11.10 5.61
N GLU A 166 11.45 -11.41 5.82
CA GLU A 166 11.92 -12.79 5.91
C GLU A 166 11.72 -13.32 7.33
N LEU A 167 10.52 -13.83 7.58
CA LEU A 167 10.14 -14.42 8.87
C LEU A 167 9.19 -15.61 8.67
N GLU A 168 8.93 -16.33 9.76
CA GLU A 168 7.89 -17.36 9.80
C GLU A 168 6.52 -16.70 9.97
N TYR A 169 5.62 -16.92 9.01
CA TYR A 169 4.33 -16.23 8.92
C TYR A 169 3.24 -16.77 9.87
N SER A 170 3.64 -17.18 11.07
CA SER A 170 2.74 -17.61 12.13
C SER A 170 1.98 -16.43 12.74
N TYR A 171 0.94 -16.71 13.53
CA TYR A 171 0.20 -15.70 14.27
C TYR A 171 1.05 -15.07 15.39
N ASP A 172 1.96 -15.80 16.02
CA ASP A 172 2.87 -15.26 17.04
C ASP A 172 3.74 -14.11 16.48
N ASN A 173 4.07 -14.18 15.19
CA ASN A 173 4.85 -13.15 14.50
C ASN A 173 4.00 -12.08 13.81
N PHE A 174 2.66 -12.10 13.92
CA PHE A 174 1.81 -11.18 13.16
C PHE A 174 2.13 -9.69 13.39
N LEU A 175 2.27 -9.23 14.64
CA LEU A 175 2.59 -7.82 14.89
C LEU A 175 3.98 -7.44 14.36
N LYS A 176 4.96 -8.33 14.52
CA LYS A 176 6.30 -8.16 13.94
C LYS A 176 6.25 -8.09 12.42
N PHE A 177 5.42 -8.93 11.79
CA PHE A 177 5.17 -8.90 10.36
C PHE A 177 4.59 -7.56 9.91
N ILE A 178 3.58 -7.03 10.62
CA ILE A 178 2.98 -5.73 10.34
C ILE A 178 4.03 -4.62 10.40
N GLU A 179 4.85 -4.61 11.45
CA GLU A 179 5.90 -3.62 11.66
C GLU A 179 7.00 -3.68 10.58
N GLU A 180 7.57 -4.86 10.35
CA GLU A 180 8.67 -5.01 9.37
C GLU A 180 8.19 -4.76 7.95
N ARG A 181 6.99 -5.26 7.59
CA ARG A 181 6.38 -4.95 6.29
C ARG A 181 6.07 -3.47 6.15
N ARG A 182 5.58 -2.79 7.20
CA ARG A 182 5.38 -1.33 7.17
C ARG A 182 6.68 -0.60 6.81
N GLY A 183 7.82 -1.04 7.37
CA GLY A 183 9.13 -0.48 7.05
C GLY A 183 9.55 -0.72 5.59
N LEU A 184 9.28 -1.90 5.04
CA LEU A 184 9.55 -2.20 3.62
C LEU A 184 8.67 -1.36 2.69
N LEU A 185 7.37 -1.25 2.98
CA LEU A 185 6.45 -0.41 2.23
C LEU A 185 6.85 1.06 2.29
N ARG A 186 7.28 1.56 3.46
CA ARG A 186 7.76 2.94 3.61
C ARG A 186 8.90 3.23 2.64
N LYS A 187 9.94 2.38 2.64
CA LYS A 187 11.12 2.57 1.80
C LYS A 187 10.76 2.63 0.32
N GLU A 188 9.85 1.78 -0.14
CA GLU A 188 9.43 1.81 -1.54
C GLU A 188 8.55 3.03 -1.85
N LEU A 189 7.65 3.42 -0.96
CA LEU A 189 6.84 4.64 -1.14
C LEU A 189 7.72 5.89 -1.21
N GLU A 190 8.70 6.02 -0.33
CA GLU A 190 9.69 7.12 -0.37
C GLU A 190 10.43 7.11 -1.71
N LYS A 191 10.97 5.97 -2.13
CA LYS A 191 11.68 5.82 -3.41
C LYS A 191 10.84 6.18 -4.65
N VAL A 192 9.54 5.90 -4.64
CA VAL A 192 8.65 6.14 -5.80
C VAL A 192 8.04 7.54 -5.80
N LEU A 193 7.86 8.16 -4.62
CA LEU A 193 7.14 9.43 -4.47
C LEU A 193 8.02 10.64 -4.18
N MET A 194 9.28 10.42 -3.75
CA MET A 194 10.22 11.46 -3.34
C MET A 194 11.50 11.40 -4.19
#